data_AF-A0A060BP47-F1
#
_entry.id   AF-A0A060BP47-F1
#
_cell.length_a   1.000
_cell.length_b   1.000
_cell.length_c   1.000
_cell.angle_alpha   90.00
_cell.angle_beta   90.00
_cell.angle_gamma   90.00
#
_symmetry.space_group_name_H-M   'P 1'
#
loop_
_entity.id
_entity.type
_entity.pdbx_description
1 polymer ?
#
loop_
_entity_poly.entity_id
_entity_poly.type
_entity_poly.pdbx_seq_one_letter_code
_entity_poly.pdbx_strand_id
1 'polypeptide(L)'
;FTRFPARLGVNGEIQNRDETKVAVLPPENAGSRRDPRFGVAAHLNWWDRETVLQSLDLMRRAGIAAVRTGFIWNEIQPDLGDFSFERTDLIVDEAAKRGITVLPVVSGIPAAAIAGKARNPAMPLAREADRAAFLRALFGRYCAAVPVWEFDNEPNLNKYAPEEYGAT
;
A
#
# COMPACT_ATOMS: atom_id res chain seq x y z
N PHE A 1 22.19 -8.48 11.25
CA PHE A 1 22.68 -7.19 10.73
C PHE A 1 24.03 -6.88 11.36
N THR A 2 25.04 -6.60 10.54
CA THR A 2 26.37 -6.21 11.01
C THR A 2 26.40 -4.70 11.21
N ARG A 3 26.98 -4.23 12.32
CA ARG A 3 27.15 -2.80 12.63
C ARG A 3 28.43 -2.28 11.99
N PHE A 4 28.36 -1.13 11.33
CA PHE A 4 29.49 -0.47 10.68
C PHE A 4 29.66 0.94 11.26
N PRO A 5 30.63 1.14 12.18
CA PRO A 5 30.92 2.46 12.69
C PRO A 5 31.65 3.31 11.63
N ALA A 6 31.14 4.51 11.37
CA ALA A 6 31.78 5.52 10.54
C ALA A 6 32.40 6.60 11.42
N ARG A 7 33.55 7.15 11.00
CA ARG A 7 34.23 8.25 11.70
C ARG A 7 34.67 9.28 10.69
N LEU A 8 34.37 10.55 10.96
CA LEU A 8 34.89 11.69 10.20
C LEU A 8 35.97 12.36 11.04
N GLY A 9 37.17 12.52 10.49
CA GLY A 9 38.27 13.22 11.15
C GLY A 9 38.87 14.31 10.27
N VAL A 10 39.35 15.37 10.91
CA VAL A 10 40.08 16.49 10.28
C VAL A 10 41.39 16.64 11.04
N ASN A 11 42.52 16.69 10.32
CA ASN A 11 43.87 16.81 10.91
C ASN A 11 44.20 15.74 11.96
N GLY A 12 43.67 14.52 11.80
CA GLY A 12 43.90 13.40 12.73
C GLY A 12 42.97 13.38 13.96
N GLU A 13 42.16 14.42 14.17
CA GLU A 13 41.14 14.44 15.24
C GLU A 13 39.79 13.99 14.70
N ILE A 14 39.14 13.06 15.41
CA ILE A 14 37.78 12.62 15.07
C ILE A 14 36.80 13.71 15.50
N GLN A 15 36.09 14.27 14.53
CA GLN A 15 35.09 15.31 14.74
C GLN A 15 33.68 14.72 14.88
N ASN A 16 33.40 13.57 14.26
CA ASN A 16 32.09 12.92 14.34
C ASN A 16 32.18 11.38 14.25
N ARG A 17 31.20 10.70 14.85
CA ARG A 17 31.01 9.25 14.79
C ARG A 17 29.56 8.93 14.51
N ASP A 18 29.35 7.95 13.64
CA ASP A 18 28.03 7.41 13.35
C ASP A 18 28.09 5.88 13.25
N GLU A 19 26.95 5.21 13.28
CA GLU A 19 26.84 3.77 13.14
C GLU A 19 25.63 3.39 12.31
N THR A 20 25.85 2.54 11.30
CA THR A 20 24.77 1.98 10.48
C THR A 20 24.75 0.46 10.48
N LYS A 21 23.67 -0.12 9.98
CA LYS A 21 23.49 -1.56 9.83
C LYS A 21 23.34 -1.92 8.36
N VAL A 22 24.04 -2.97 7.94
CA VAL A 22 23.92 -3.51 6.58
C VAL A 22 23.45 -4.96 6.63
N ALA A 23 22.59 -5.33 5.70
CA ALA A 23 22.27 -6.70 5.37
C ALA A 23 23.01 -7.10 4.08
N VAL A 24 23.80 -8.16 4.15
CA VAL A 24 24.41 -8.79 2.97
C VAL A 24 23.48 -9.93 2.57
N LEU A 25 22.78 -9.76 1.45
CA LEU A 25 21.89 -10.76 0.89
C LEU A 25 22.66 -11.61 -0.13
N PRO A 26 22.25 -12.88 -0.36
CA PRO A 26 22.75 -13.64 -1.50
C PRO A 26 22.47 -12.89 -2.82
N PRO A 27 23.23 -13.16 -3.89
CA PRO A 27 22.98 -12.55 -5.19
C PRO A 27 21.56 -12.87 -5.67
N GLU A 28 20.94 -11.92 -6.38
CA GLU A 28 19.65 -12.16 -7.00
C GLU A 28 19.77 -13.27 -8.06
N ASN A 29 19.07 -14.38 -7.85
CA ASN A 29 18.91 -15.39 -8.89
C ASN A 29 17.80 -14.94 -9.85
N ALA A 30 18.19 -14.26 -10.94
CA ALA A 30 17.26 -13.71 -11.93
C ALA A 30 16.26 -14.74 -12.52
N GLY A 31 16.56 -16.04 -12.45
CA GLY A 31 15.69 -17.13 -12.91
C GLY A 31 14.86 -17.83 -11.82
N SER A 32 15.07 -17.54 -10.53
CA SER A 32 14.25 -18.17 -9.48
C SER A 32 12.90 -17.49 -9.38
N ARG A 33 11.81 -18.23 -9.62
CA ARG A 33 10.46 -17.74 -9.38
C ARG A 33 10.31 -17.40 -7.90
N ARG A 34 9.94 -16.17 -7.57
CA ARG A 34 9.65 -15.79 -6.19
C ARG A 34 8.45 -16.57 -5.68
N ASP A 35 8.52 -17.00 -4.43
CA ASP A 35 7.45 -17.78 -3.82
C ASP A 35 6.30 -16.85 -3.43
N PRO A 36 5.10 -17.00 -4.04
CA PRO A 36 3.97 -16.10 -3.85
C PRO A 36 3.41 -16.13 -2.42
N ARG A 37 3.82 -17.09 -1.57
CA ARG A 37 3.42 -17.16 -0.16
C ARG A 37 4.09 -16.10 0.70
N PHE A 38 5.20 -15.52 0.24
CA PHE A 38 5.94 -14.51 1.01
C PHE A 38 5.67 -13.12 0.45
N GLY A 39 4.77 -12.42 1.14
CA GLY A 39 4.48 -11.00 0.93
C GLY A 39 4.84 -10.13 2.12
N VAL A 40 4.69 -8.82 1.96
CA VAL A 40 4.87 -7.83 3.03
C VAL A 40 3.72 -6.83 3.05
N ALA A 41 3.29 -6.38 4.22
CA ALA A 41 2.43 -5.21 4.33
C ALA A 41 3.30 -3.95 4.36
N ALA A 42 3.00 -2.98 3.49
CA ALA A 42 3.75 -1.73 3.41
C ALA A 42 2.82 -0.56 3.11
N HIS A 43 3.14 0.61 3.66
CA HIS A 43 2.39 1.85 3.43
C HIS A 43 2.91 2.61 2.21
N LEU A 44 3.00 1.95 1.05
CA LEU A 44 3.49 2.60 -0.19
C LEU A 44 2.66 3.84 -0.56
N ASN A 45 1.40 3.89 -0.18
CA ASN A 45 0.54 5.06 -0.42
C ASN A 45 0.92 6.31 0.41
N TRP A 46 1.62 6.15 1.54
CA TRP A 46 2.01 7.27 2.42
C TRP A 46 3.30 7.98 2.00
N TRP A 47 4.10 7.33 1.15
CA TRP A 47 5.44 7.79 0.85
C TRP A 47 5.54 8.52 -0.49
N ASP A 48 6.61 9.30 -0.64
CA ASP A 48 6.98 9.89 -1.91
C ASP A 48 7.44 8.85 -2.93
N ARG A 49 7.57 9.29 -4.19
CA ARG A 49 7.95 8.43 -5.31
C ARG A 49 9.27 7.70 -5.04
N GLU A 50 10.28 8.41 -4.54
CA GLU A 50 11.61 7.85 -4.33
C GLU A 50 11.58 6.72 -3.32
N THR A 51 10.92 6.94 -2.19
CA THR A 51 10.76 5.96 -1.12
C THR A 51 9.95 4.75 -1.58
N VAL A 52 8.91 4.94 -2.41
CA VAL A 52 8.17 3.83 -3.03
C VAL A 52 9.07 2.97 -3.90
N LEU A 53 9.85 3.59 -4.80
CA LEU A 53 10.77 2.88 -5.70
C LEU A 53 11.84 2.12 -4.93
N GLN A 54 12.48 2.77 -3.94
CA GLN A 54 13.48 2.14 -3.08
C GLN A 54 12.90 0.98 -2.28
N SER A 55 11.68 1.13 -1.76
CA SER A 55 10.99 0.06 -1.03
C SER A 55 10.73 -1.16 -1.92
N LEU A 56 10.27 -0.94 -3.15
CA LEU A 56 10.03 -2.02 -4.11
C LEU A 56 11.33 -2.70 -4.55
N ASP A 57 12.42 -1.94 -4.73
CA ASP A 57 13.75 -2.50 -5.00
C ASP A 57 14.24 -3.39 -3.85
N LEU A 58 14.06 -2.94 -2.61
CA LEU A 58 14.41 -3.72 -1.43
C LEU A 58 13.55 -4.98 -1.30
N MET A 59 12.24 -4.90 -1.55
CA MET A 59 11.35 -6.06 -1.58
C MET A 59 11.82 -7.09 -2.61
N ARG A 60 12.14 -6.62 -3.83
CA ARG A 60 12.69 -7.45 -4.90
C ARG A 60 13.98 -8.15 -4.46
N ARG A 61 14.94 -7.42 -3.91
CA ARG A 61 16.23 -7.96 -3.42
C ARG A 61 16.05 -8.96 -2.28
N ALA A 62 15.04 -8.74 -1.44
CA ALA A 62 14.69 -9.62 -0.33
C ALA A 62 13.90 -10.88 -0.77
N GLY A 63 13.59 -11.03 -2.06
CA GLY A 63 12.84 -12.18 -2.57
C GLY A 63 11.33 -12.12 -2.29
N ILE A 64 10.79 -10.96 -1.91
CA ILE A 64 9.36 -10.75 -1.67
C ILE A 64 8.59 -10.76 -2.99
N ALA A 65 7.49 -11.51 -3.03
CA ALA A 65 6.68 -11.72 -4.24
C ALA A 65 5.40 -10.87 -4.28
N ALA A 66 4.95 -10.36 -3.13
CA ALA A 66 3.71 -9.60 -3.03
C ALA A 66 3.79 -8.47 -2.00
N VAL A 67 3.02 -7.41 -2.21
CA VAL A 67 2.88 -6.29 -1.29
C VAL A 67 1.40 -5.99 -1.02
N ARG A 68 1.03 -5.91 0.25
CA ARG A 68 -0.28 -5.41 0.70
C ARG A 68 -0.17 -3.93 1.01
N THR A 69 -0.97 -3.08 0.36
CA THR A 69 -0.90 -1.62 0.54
C THR A 69 -2.25 -0.92 0.30
N GLY A 70 -2.40 0.31 0.82
CA GLY A 70 -3.67 1.03 0.82
C GLY A 70 -4.03 1.63 -0.54
N PHE A 71 -5.25 1.39 -0.99
CA PHE A 71 -5.90 2.07 -2.11
C PHE A 71 -7.06 2.89 -1.54
N ILE A 72 -6.77 4.12 -1.15
CA ILE A 72 -7.68 4.91 -0.33
C ILE A 72 -8.61 5.74 -1.23
N TRP A 73 -9.92 5.49 -1.18
CA TRP A 73 -10.90 6.17 -2.03
C TRP A 73 -10.81 7.69 -1.89
N ASN A 74 -10.73 8.22 -0.66
CA ASN A 74 -10.61 9.66 -0.44
C ASN A 74 -9.28 10.26 -0.95
N GLU A 75 -8.23 9.46 -1.15
CA GLU A 75 -6.98 9.92 -1.80
C GLU A 75 -7.11 9.87 -3.32
N ILE A 76 -7.80 8.85 -3.84
CA ILE A 76 -8.03 8.65 -5.28
C ILE A 76 -9.10 9.62 -5.82
N GLN A 77 -10.11 9.97 -5.01
CA GLN A 77 -11.23 10.82 -5.35
C GLN A 77 -11.64 11.61 -4.11
N PRO A 78 -10.92 12.69 -3.76
CA PRO A 78 -11.24 13.51 -2.59
C PRO A 78 -12.59 14.23 -2.72
N ASP A 79 -12.92 14.67 -3.94
CA ASP A 79 -14.20 15.25 -4.30
C ASP A 79 -14.90 14.39 -5.36
N LEU A 80 -16.22 14.29 -5.31
CA LEU A 80 -16.98 13.54 -6.29
C LEU A 80 -16.88 14.22 -7.67
N GLY A 81 -16.14 13.59 -8.58
CA GLY A 81 -15.99 14.04 -9.97
C GLY A 81 -14.70 13.56 -10.58
N ASP A 82 -13.58 14.06 -10.07
CA ASP A 82 -12.25 13.80 -10.63
C ASP A 82 -11.52 12.70 -9.85
N PHE A 83 -10.92 11.77 -10.60
CA PHE A 83 -10.06 10.74 -10.05
C PHE A 83 -8.59 11.09 -10.27
N SER A 84 -7.79 11.02 -9.21
CA SER A 84 -6.34 11.03 -9.27
C SER A 84 -5.79 9.63 -8.97
N PHE A 85 -5.38 8.93 -10.02
CA PHE A 85 -4.78 7.60 -9.91
C PHE A 85 -3.25 7.64 -9.79
N GLU A 86 -2.61 8.81 -9.80
CA GLU A 86 -1.15 8.97 -9.91
C GLU A 86 -0.36 8.05 -8.95
N ARG A 87 -0.79 7.99 -7.68
CA ARG A 87 -0.12 7.14 -6.69
C ARG A 87 -0.34 5.66 -6.92
N THR A 88 -1.56 5.26 -7.23
CA THR A 88 -1.90 3.84 -7.41
C THR A 88 -1.31 3.32 -8.73
N ASP A 89 -1.23 4.16 -9.75
CA ASP A 89 -0.52 3.89 -11.01
C ASP A 89 0.96 3.64 -10.75
N LEU A 90 1.62 4.55 -10.03
CA LEU A 90 3.03 4.39 -9.65
C LEU A 90 3.25 3.04 -8.96
N ILE A 91 2.41 2.70 -7.99
CA ILE A 91 2.54 1.47 -7.20
C ILE A 91 2.36 0.23 -8.10
N VAL A 92 1.29 0.17 -8.89
CA VAL A 92 0.98 -0.98 -9.75
C VAL A 92 2.05 -1.18 -10.81
N ASP A 93 2.43 -0.12 -11.51
CA ASP A 93 3.38 -0.19 -12.62
C ASP A 93 4.78 -0.57 -12.13
N GLU A 94 5.25 0.05 -11.04
CA GLU A 94 6.60 -0.19 -10.53
C GLU A 94 6.73 -1.54 -9.80
N ALA A 95 5.65 -2.01 -9.17
CA ALA A 95 5.61 -3.36 -8.61
C ALA A 95 5.63 -4.41 -9.73
N ALA A 96 4.85 -4.22 -10.80
CA ALA A 96 4.81 -5.12 -11.95
C ALA A 96 6.18 -5.25 -12.63
N LYS A 97 6.90 -4.14 -12.86
CA LYS A 97 8.28 -4.14 -13.40
C LYS A 97 9.25 -4.98 -12.55
N ARG A 98 8.98 -5.10 -11.26
CA ARG A 98 9.80 -5.87 -10.33
C ARG A 98 9.32 -7.29 -10.15
N GLY A 99 8.17 -7.68 -10.71
CA GLY A 99 7.54 -8.99 -10.51
C GLY A 99 6.97 -9.14 -9.09
N ILE A 100 6.42 -8.05 -8.55
CA ILE A 100 5.75 -8.00 -7.23
C ILE A 100 4.25 -7.84 -7.49
N THR A 101 3.45 -8.73 -6.92
CA THR A 101 1.97 -8.65 -7.00
C THR A 101 1.45 -7.67 -5.95
N VAL A 102 0.55 -6.77 -6.35
CA VAL A 102 -0.09 -5.84 -5.41
C VAL A 102 -1.40 -6.46 -4.89
N LEU A 103 -1.56 -6.48 -3.57
CA LEU A 103 -2.82 -6.70 -2.88
C LEU A 103 -3.32 -5.34 -2.36
N PRO A 104 -4.18 -4.64 -3.10
CA PRO A 104 -4.75 -3.39 -2.65
C PRO A 104 -5.76 -3.63 -1.52
N VAL A 105 -5.66 -2.81 -0.48
CA VAL A 105 -6.67 -2.66 0.57
C VAL A 105 -7.51 -1.45 0.23
N VAL A 106 -8.67 -1.68 -0.34
CA VAL A 106 -9.60 -0.63 -0.75
C VAL A 106 -10.37 -0.18 0.47
N SER A 107 -10.15 1.07 0.90
CA SER A 107 -10.78 1.65 2.08
C SER A 107 -10.82 3.18 1.99
N GLY A 108 -11.30 3.84 3.04
CA GLY A 108 -11.52 5.28 3.05
C GLY A 108 -12.73 5.66 2.22
N ILE A 109 -13.46 6.70 2.64
CA ILE A 109 -14.64 7.20 1.94
C ILE A 109 -14.51 8.73 1.95
N PRO A 110 -14.61 9.40 0.79
CA PRO A 110 -14.59 10.85 0.76
C PRO A 110 -15.80 11.44 1.46
N ALA A 111 -15.65 12.61 2.08
CA ALA A 111 -16.68 13.23 2.91
C ALA A 111 -18.02 13.39 2.15
N ALA A 112 -17.94 13.74 0.87
CA ALA A 112 -19.10 13.89 -0.01
C ALA A 112 -19.87 12.57 -0.25
N ALA A 113 -19.23 11.41 -0.10
CA ALA A 113 -19.81 10.09 -0.32
C ALA A 113 -20.32 9.40 0.96
N ILE A 114 -20.15 10.02 2.13
CA ILE A 114 -20.63 9.44 3.40
C ILE A 114 -22.17 9.37 3.41
N ALA A 115 -22.69 8.23 3.83
CA ALA A 115 -24.11 7.98 4.05
C ALA A 115 -24.44 7.94 5.54
N GLY A 116 -25.49 8.67 5.94
CA GLY A 116 -26.05 8.59 7.28
C GLY A 116 -25.06 8.93 8.39
N LYS A 117 -25.23 8.30 9.56
CA LYS A 117 -24.34 8.42 10.71
C LYS A 117 -23.67 7.08 10.96
N ALA A 118 -22.34 7.07 11.02
CA ALA A 118 -21.60 5.89 11.45
C ALA A 118 -21.33 5.94 12.96
N ARG A 119 -21.35 4.77 13.60
CA ARG A 119 -21.02 4.64 15.03
C ARG A 119 -19.55 4.91 15.30
N ASN A 120 -18.68 4.50 14.38
CA ASN A 120 -17.27 4.85 14.37
C ASN A 120 -17.02 5.84 13.22
N PRO A 121 -16.72 7.12 13.51
CA PRO A 121 -16.42 8.11 12.49
C PRO A 121 -15.21 7.74 11.60
N ALA A 122 -14.32 6.86 12.07
CA ALA A 122 -13.19 6.36 11.28
C ALA A 122 -13.59 5.28 10.24
N MET A 123 -14.81 4.75 10.31
CA MET A 123 -15.34 3.71 9.42
C MET A 123 -16.76 4.11 8.96
N PRO A 124 -16.91 5.19 8.17
CA PRO A 124 -18.20 5.65 7.72
C PRO A 124 -18.88 4.65 6.77
N LEU A 125 -20.20 4.79 6.60
CA LEU A 125 -20.92 4.11 5.53
C LEU A 125 -20.84 4.97 4.26
N ALA A 126 -20.76 4.34 3.09
CA ALA A 126 -20.77 5.04 1.81
C ALA A 126 -22.16 5.02 1.17
N ARG A 127 -22.52 6.07 0.45
CA ARG A 127 -23.67 6.05 -0.47
C ARG A 127 -23.40 5.03 -1.56
N GLU A 128 -24.33 4.09 -1.76
CA GLU A 128 -24.14 2.94 -2.64
C GLU A 128 -23.83 3.34 -4.09
N ALA A 129 -24.53 4.35 -4.62
CA ALA A 129 -24.32 4.84 -5.98
C ALA A 129 -22.88 5.36 -6.22
N ASP A 130 -22.33 6.09 -5.26
CA ASP A 130 -20.96 6.61 -5.34
C ASP A 130 -19.94 5.48 -5.21
N ARG A 131 -20.16 4.56 -4.28
CA ARG A 131 -19.29 3.39 -4.11
C ARG A 131 -19.25 2.57 -5.39
N ALA A 132 -20.40 2.34 -6.02
CA ALA A 132 -20.48 1.64 -7.29
C ALA A 132 -19.75 2.39 -8.42
N ALA A 133 -19.82 3.72 -8.47
CA ALA A 133 -19.10 4.53 -9.45
C ALA A 133 -17.58 4.46 -9.25
N PHE A 134 -17.11 4.58 -8.01
CA PHE A 134 -15.70 4.44 -7.66
C PHE A 134 -15.16 3.05 -7.99
N LEU A 135 -15.86 1.99 -7.58
CA LEU A 135 -15.41 0.61 -7.86
C LEU A 135 -15.37 0.32 -9.36
N ARG A 136 -16.31 0.85 -10.15
CA ARG A 136 -16.25 0.75 -11.62
C ARG A 136 -15.01 1.41 -12.20
N ALA A 137 -14.67 2.62 -11.75
CA ALA A 137 -13.46 3.31 -12.21
C ALA A 137 -12.18 2.56 -11.79
N LEU A 138 -12.13 2.11 -10.54
CA LEU A 138 -10.98 1.41 -9.97
C LEU A 138 -10.72 0.06 -10.66
N PHE A 139 -11.75 -0.76 -10.80
CA PHE A 139 -11.65 -2.06 -11.46
C PHE A 139 -11.41 -1.93 -12.96
N GLY A 140 -12.08 -0.98 -13.63
CA GLY A 140 -11.83 -0.70 -15.04
C GLY A 140 -10.37 -0.33 -15.32
N ARG A 141 -9.69 0.28 -14.35
CA ARG A 141 -8.28 0.64 -14.45
C ARG A 141 -7.32 -0.53 -14.16
N TYR A 142 -7.60 -1.33 -13.13
CA TYR A 142 -6.57 -2.23 -12.57
C TYR A 142 -6.85 -3.73 -12.67
N CYS A 143 -8.07 -4.19 -12.99
CA CYS A 143 -8.40 -5.64 -12.94
C CYS A 143 -7.53 -6.52 -13.85
N ALA A 144 -6.96 -5.98 -14.93
CA ALA A 144 -6.03 -6.75 -15.78
C ALA A 144 -4.68 -7.02 -15.10
N ALA A 145 -4.24 -6.13 -14.20
CA ALA A 145 -2.95 -6.21 -13.52
C ALA A 145 -3.07 -6.71 -12.06
N VAL A 146 -4.24 -6.52 -11.44
CA VAL A 146 -4.49 -6.81 -10.03
C VAL A 146 -5.56 -7.91 -9.89
N PRO A 147 -5.13 -9.17 -9.63
CA PRO A 147 -6.04 -10.32 -9.60
C PRO A 147 -6.75 -10.53 -8.26
N VAL A 148 -6.27 -9.93 -7.17
CA VAL A 148 -6.80 -10.12 -5.82
C VAL A 148 -7.02 -8.76 -5.17
N TRP A 149 -8.13 -8.62 -4.45
CA TRP A 149 -8.58 -7.37 -3.85
C TRP A 149 -9.03 -7.62 -2.41
N GLU A 150 -8.68 -6.71 -1.52
CA GLU A 150 -9.16 -6.66 -0.15
C GLU A 150 -10.06 -5.44 0.03
N PHE A 151 -11.26 -5.63 0.59
CA PHE A 151 -12.20 -4.56 0.86
C PHE A 151 -12.32 -4.33 2.35
N ASP A 152 -12.10 -3.08 2.73
CA ASP A 152 -12.03 -2.61 4.11
C ASP A 152 -10.92 -3.29 4.92
N ASN A 153 -10.57 -2.69 6.06
CA ASN A 153 -9.61 -3.27 7.01
C ASN A 153 -10.32 -3.46 8.34
N GLU A 154 -10.31 -4.68 8.86
CA GLU A 154 -10.88 -5.04 10.16
C GLU A 154 -12.32 -4.50 10.35
N PRO A 155 -13.27 -4.87 9.47
CA PRO A 155 -14.63 -4.35 9.53
C PRO A 155 -15.36 -4.70 10.84
N ASN A 156 -14.90 -5.70 11.58
CA ASN A 156 -15.39 -6.02 12.92
C ASN A 156 -15.05 -4.95 13.98
N LEU A 157 -14.07 -4.07 13.74
CA LEU A 157 -13.86 -2.87 14.55
C LEU A 157 -14.97 -1.84 14.31
N ASN A 158 -15.61 -1.86 13.14
CA ASN A 158 -16.90 -1.21 12.90
C ASN A 158 -18.02 -2.12 13.41
N LYS A 159 -18.16 -2.29 14.74
CA LYS A 159 -19.18 -3.16 15.35
C LYS A 159 -20.59 -2.76 14.89
N TYR A 160 -21.05 -3.33 13.76
CA TYR A 160 -22.41 -3.30 13.27
C TYR A 160 -23.34 -3.88 14.35
N ALA A 161 -24.56 -3.34 14.44
CA ALA A 161 -25.62 -4.05 15.16
C ALA A 161 -25.98 -5.33 14.35
N PRO A 162 -26.39 -6.43 15.00
CA PRO A 162 -26.69 -7.71 14.34
C PRO A 162 -27.76 -7.65 13.23
N GLU A 163 -28.48 -6.54 13.09
CA GLU A 163 -29.64 -6.39 12.21
C GLU A 163 -29.29 -6.07 10.74
N GLU A 164 -28.07 -5.59 10.43
CA GLU A 164 -27.75 -5.11 9.07
C GLU A 164 -27.24 -6.18 8.09
N TYR A 165 -27.04 -7.43 8.53
CA TYR A 165 -26.79 -8.57 7.65
C TYR A 165 -28.00 -9.52 7.51
N GLY A 166 -29.14 -9.16 8.10
CA GLY A 166 -30.29 -10.05 8.30
C GLY A 166 -31.62 -9.56 7.73
N ALA A 167 -31.63 -8.70 6.72
CA ALA A 167 -32.84 -8.41 5.95
C ALA A 167 -32.75 -9.10 4.59
N THR A 168 -33.34 -10.30 4.53
CA THR A 168 -33.83 -10.95 3.30
C THR A 168 -34.87 -10.10 2.59
#